data_AF-G3AI00-F1
#
_entry.id   AF-G3AI00-F1
#
_cell.length_a   1.000
_cell.length_b   1.000
_cell.length_c   1.000
_cell.angle_alpha   90.00
_cell.angle_beta   90.00
_cell.angle_gamma   90.00
#
_symmetry.space_group_name_H-M   'P 1'
#
loop_
_entity.id
_entity.type
_entity.pdbx_description
1 polymer ?
#
loop_
_entity_poly.entity_id
_entity_poly.type
_entity_poly.pdbx_seq_one_letter_code
_entity_poly.pdbx_strand_id
1 'polypeptide(L)'
;MKLQNSLPYQRKIRNYVERKDSLTTEYLSLREKIRMEDSPEHELENAFEVLLRLDELLYDYHVKRAYLEYSRIELVPENRLILEHIDRTIHKLERIVPIPLLVRSAPKLAIFRRQLFESAREAAKILAQTESSNPDAKKYISPESLEIHDHRAMRIRNLMRFEDGGWSKDHVEIIYDAARLKKYKSDRCEYIKTQFERKFKVNISIRTAMYLLTHYGFNDTNYRIKDFRKAFDQAYALHRDKLSQERTRYIIDTVKELIGIEMTKNDAQYGAKLRDIFTKVYGVPIEPPENCMEFITRKFEPL
;
A
#
# COMPACT_ATOMS: atom_id res chain seq x y z
N MET A 1 50.16 0.29 -10.61
CA MET A 1 49.83 1.13 -11.79
C MET A 1 48.38 0.86 -12.23
N LYS A 2 47.39 1.39 -11.51
CA LYS A 2 45.93 1.21 -11.78
C LYS A 2 45.10 2.49 -11.53
N LEU A 3 45.68 3.67 -11.76
CA LEU A 3 45.02 4.97 -11.52
C LEU A 3 44.59 5.71 -12.80
N GLN A 4 44.90 5.19 -14.00
CA GLN A 4 44.60 5.87 -15.27
C GLN A 4 43.15 5.75 -15.73
N ASN A 5 42.39 4.76 -15.26
CA ASN A 5 41.02 4.54 -15.72
C ASN A 5 39.95 5.38 -14.99
N SER A 6 40.27 6.08 -13.89
CA SER A 6 39.28 6.85 -13.10
C SER A 6 39.09 8.31 -13.56
N LEU A 7 40.13 8.94 -14.12
CA LEU A 7 40.15 10.35 -14.52
C LEU A 7 39.09 10.72 -15.59
N PRO A 8 38.85 9.93 -16.66
CA PRO A 8 37.85 10.25 -17.66
C PRO A 8 36.42 10.21 -17.11
N TYR A 9 36.12 9.27 -16.22
CA TYR A 9 34.80 9.14 -15.58
C TYR A 9 34.55 10.24 -14.56
N GLN A 10 35.56 10.61 -13.77
CA GLN A 10 35.46 11.76 -12.86
C GLN A 10 35.14 13.06 -13.61
N ARG A 11 35.77 13.30 -14.78
CA ARG A 11 35.45 14.47 -15.62
C ARG A 11 34.03 14.42 -16.17
N LYS A 12 33.57 13.26 -16.66
CA LYS A 12 32.19 13.09 -17.15
C LYS A 12 31.16 13.33 -16.04
N ILE A 13 31.39 12.78 -14.84
CA ILE A 13 30.52 12.96 -13.68
C ILE A 13 30.44 14.45 -13.31
N ARG A 14 31.59 15.12 -13.20
CA ARG A 14 31.63 16.55 -12.87
C ARG A 14 30.85 17.39 -13.87
N ASN A 15 31.11 17.21 -15.16
CA ASN A 15 30.40 17.94 -16.23
C ASN A 15 28.88 17.68 -16.20
N TYR A 16 28.47 16.46 -15.88
CA TYR A 16 27.06 16.12 -15.73
C TYR A 16 26.43 16.83 -14.52
N VAL A 17 27.11 16.84 -13.36
CA VAL A 17 26.64 17.51 -12.14
C VAL A 17 26.48 19.01 -12.40
N GLU A 18 27.50 19.67 -12.96
CA GLU A 18 27.46 21.10 -13.30
C GLU A 18 26.27 21.42 -14.23
N ARG A 19 26.06 20.59 -15.27
CA ARG A 19 24.94 20.77 -16.20
C ARG A 19 23.58 20.53 -15.53
N LYS A 20 23.46 19.54 -14.66
CA LYS A 20 22.23 19.25 -13.91
C LYS A 20 21.88 20.39 -12.95
N ASP A 21 22.87 20.92 -12.25
CA ASP A 21 22.68 22.00 -11.29
C ASP A 21 22.27 23.30 -12.00
N SER A 22 22.90 23.60 -13.15
CA SER A 22 22.49 24.72 -14.02
C SER A 22 21.04 24.54 -14.49
N LEU A 23 20.68 23.36 -15.00
CA LEU A 23 19.33 23.07 -15.47
C LEU A 23 18.29 23.18 -14.36
N THR A 24 18.61 22.68 -13.16
CA THR A 24 17.72 22.75 -11.99
C THR A 24 17.50 24.20 -11.57
N THR A 25 18.57 25.00 -11.55
CA THR A 25 18.50 26.44 -11.23
C THR A 25 17.64 27.19 -12.24
N GLU A 26 17.84 26.94 -13.53
CA GLU A 26 17.03 27.54 -14.61
C GLU A 26 15.55 27.11 -14.53
N TYR A 27 15.28 25.84 -14.22
CA TYR A 27 13.91 25.35 -14.01
C TYR A 27 13.24 26.08 -12.84
N LEU A 28 13.89 26.16 -11.69
CA LEU A 28 13.37 26.82 -10.49
C LEU A 28 13.12 28.32 -10.71
N SER A 29 13.93 28.96 -11.56
CA SER A 29 13.75 30.38 -11.90
C SER A 29 12.42 30.68 -12.61
N LEU A 30 11.74 29.67 -13.18
CA LEU A 30 10.43 29.85 -13.81
C LEU A 30 9.32 30.14 -12.80
N ARG A 31 9.54 29.85 -11.52
CA ARG A 31 8.56 30.06 -10.45
C ARG A 31 8.07 31.50 -10.39
N GLU A 32 8.99 32.47 -10.40
CA GLU A 32 8.63 33.89 -10.32
C GLU A 32 7.78 34.32 -11.53
N LYS A 33 8.11 33.81 -12.71
CA LYS A 33 7.33 34.10 -13.92
C LYS A 33 5.90 33.53 -13.82
N ILE A 34 5.77 32.29 -13.34
CA ILE A 34 4.47 31.63 -13.18
C ILE A 34 3.64 32.35 -12.12
N ARG A 35 4.26 32.77 -11.03
CA ARG A 35 3.62 33.54 -9.95
C ARG A 35 3.09 34.90 -10.42
N MET A 36 3.81 35.58 -11.31
CA MET A 36 3.34 36.86 -11.89
C MET A 36 2.11 36.71 -12.77
N GLU A 37 1.91 35.54 -13.38
CA GLU A 37 0.76 35.23 -14.23
C GLU A 37 -0.34 34.47 -13.46
N ASP A 38 -0.16 34.27 -12.15
CA ASP A 38 -1.09 33.52 -11.32
C ASP A 38 -2.37 34.32 -11.01
N SER A 39 -3.48 33.61 -10.90
CA SER A 39 -4.78 34.16 -10.54
C SER A 39 -5.54 33.19 -9.63
N PRO A 40 -6.47 33.69 -8.80
CA PRO A 40 -7.26 32.84 -7.90
C PRO A 40 -8.07 31.74 -8.62
N GLU A 41 -8.32 31.89 -9.92
CA GLU A 41 -9.06 30.92 -10.74
C GLU A 41 -8.19 29.77 -11.25
N HIS A 42 -6.87 29.96 -11.35
CA HIS A 42 -5.97 29.01 -12.02
C HIS A 42 -4.95 28.34 -11.07
N GLU A 43 -4.64 28.96 -9.93
CA GLU A 43 -3.69 28.45 -8.92
C GLU A 43 -2.39 27.88 -9.53
N LEU A 44 -1.79 28.63 -10.46
CA LEU A 44 -0.64 28.20 -11.25
C LEU A 44 0.60 27.99 -10.40
N GLU A 45 0.80 28.76 -9.31
CA GLU A 45 1.92 28.53 -8.40
C GLU A 45 1.79 27.16 -7.70
N ASN A 46 0.60 26.83 -7.18
CA ASN A 46 0.34 25.51 -6.58
C ASN A 46 0.53 24.38 -7.59
N ALA A 47 0.01 24.55 -8.82
CA ALA A 47 0.17 23.59 -9.88
C ALA A 47 1.64 23.39 -10.28
N PHE A 48 2.44 24.46 -10.26
CA PHE A 48 3.88 24.39 -10.52
C PHE A 48 4.63 23.65 -9.42
N GLU A 49 4.29 23.85 -8.14
CA GLU A 49 4.87 23.09 -7.02
C GLU A 49 4.57 21.59 -7.11
N VAL A 50 3.31 21.24 -7.47
CA VAL A 50 2.94 19.85 -7.72
C VAL A 50 3.73 19.28 -8.91
N LEU A 51 3.87 20.05 -10.00
CA LEU A 51 4.65 19.63 -11.17
C LEU A 51 6.12 19.42 -10.83
N LEU A 52 6.71 20.31 -10.05
CA LEU A 52 8.10 20.21 -9.61
C LEU A 52 8.32 18.91 -8.84
N ARG A 53 7.42 18.60 -7.89
CA ARG A 53 7.52 17.36 -7.13
C ARG A 53 7.32 16.11 -7.99
N LEU A 54 6.44 16.21 -9.00
CA LEU A 54 6.27 15.14 -9.98
C LEU A 54 7.53 14.96 -10.81
N ASP A 55 8.12 16.03 -11.36
CA ASP A 55 9.32 15.98 -12.19
C ASP A 55 10.55 15.44 -11.42
N GLU A 56 10.67 15.72 -10.12
CA GLU A 56 11.70 15.10 -9.25
C GLU A 56 11.54 13.57 -9.17
N LEU A 57 10.32 13.09 -8.98
CA LEU A 57 10.02 11.66 -8.95
C LEU A 57 10.23 11.01 -10.32
N LEU A 58 9.82 11.70 -11.39
CA LEU A 58 10.04 11.25 -12.77
C LEU A 58 11.53 11.18 -13.10
N TYR A 59 12.33 12.16 -12.66
CA TYR A 59 13.77 12.13 -12.85
C TYR A 59 14.37 10.84 -12.27
N ASP A 60 14.07 10.55 -11.00
CA ASP A 60 14.58 9.35 -10.32
C ASP A 60 14.10 8.05 -11.01
N TYR A 61 12.82 8.00 -11.40
CA TYR A 61 12.28 6.89 -12.18
C TYR A 61 13.00 6.71 -13.52
N HIS A 62 13.22 7.78 -14.27
CA HIS A 62 13.86 7.73 -15.58
C HIS A 62 15.34 7.32 -15.48
N VAL A 63 16.05 7.74 -14.43
CA VAL A 63 17.42 7.25 -14.15
C VAL A 63 17.38 5.73 -13.96
N LYS A 64 16.51 5.21 -13.08
CA LYS A 64 16.41 3.78 -12.81
C LYS A 64 16.01 2.98 -14.03
N ARG A 65 14.97 3.41 -14.76
CA ARG A 65 14.51 2.74 -15.98
C ARG A 65 15.60 2.70 -17.05
N ALA A 66 16.23 3.84 -17.34
CA ALA A 66 17.30 3.90 -18.33
C ALA A 66 18.52 3.08 -17.88
N TYR A 67 18.79 2.98 -16.58
CA TYR A 67 19.87 2.15 -16.06
C TYR A 67 19.58 0.66 -16.33
N LEU A 68 18.35 0.19 -16.09
CA LEU A 68 17.96 -1.18 -16.43
C LEU A 68 18.16 -1.49 -17.92
N GLU A 69 17.86 -0.52 -18.80
CA GLU A 69 18.11 -0.61 -20.24
C GLU A 69 19.61 -0.70 -20.58
N TYR A 70 20.43 0.23 -20.07
CA TYR A 70 21.87 0.29 -20.38
C TYR A 70 22.67 -0.86 -19.78
N SER A 71 22.30 -1.29 -18.57
CA SER A 71 22.93 -2.41 -17.87
C SER A 71 22.45 -3.78 -18.36
N ARG A 72 21.47 -3.80 -19.29
CA ARG A 72 20.90 -5.02 -19.89
C ARG A 72 20.43 -6.03 -18.85
N ILE A 73 19.83 -5.54 -17.78
CA ILE A 73 19.32 -6.39 -16.71
C ILE A 73 18.01 -7.02 -17.19
N GLU A 74 17.96 -8.36 -17.23
CA GLU A 74 16.73 -9.07 -17.56
C GLU A 74 15.74 -8.99 -16.40
N LEU A 75 14.59 -8.37 -16.67
CA LEU A 75 13.50 -8.30 -15.70
C LEU A 75 12.61 -9.53 -15.81
N VAL A 76 12.25 -10.10 -14.65
CA VAL A 76 11.17 -11.08 -14.52
C VAL A 76 9.82 -10.47 -14.93
N PRO A 77 8.86 -11.28 -15.42
CA PRO A 77 7.60 -10.79 -15.97
C PRO A 77 6.82 -9.84 -15.06
N GLU A 78 6.78 -10.10 -13.75
CA GLU A 78 6.02 -9.29 -12.81
C GLU A 78 6.65 -7.91 -12.59
N ASN A 79 7.98 -7.81 -12.60
CA ASN A 79 8.67 -6.51 -12.56
C ASN A 79 8.37 -5.69 -13.81
N ARG A 80 8.21 -6.33 -14.98
CA ARG A 80 7.77 -5.64 -16.21
C ARG A 80 6.36 -5.09 -16.05
N LEU A 81 5.44 -5.88 -15.48
CA LEU A 81 4.07 -5.43 -15.19
C LEU A 81 4.04 -4.24 -14.21
N ILE A 82 4.93 -4.24 -13.21
CA ILE A 82 5.09 -3.10 -12.28
C ILE A 82 5.55 -1.86 -13.04
N LEU A 83 6.56 -1.97 -13.91
CA LEU A 83 7.02 -0.83 -14.71
C LEU A 83 5.92 -0.30 -15.65
N GLU A 84 5.17 -1.18 -16.30
CA GLU A 84 4.01 -0.79 -17.13
C GLU A 84 2.90 -0.12 -16.31
N HIS A 85 2.71 -0.54 -15.06
CA HIS A 85 1.76 0.10 -14.16
C HIS A 85 2.25 1.50 -13.73
N ILE A 86 3.53 1.65 -13.43
CA ILE A 86 4.15 2.95 -13.12
C ILE A 86 4.00 3.88 -14.32
N ASP A 87 4.30 3.40 -15.53
CA ASP A 87 4.14 4.18 -16.77
C ASP A 87 2.71 4.69 -16.95
N ARG A 88 1.71 3.80 -16.80
CA ARG A 88 0.30 4.20 -16.86
C ARG A 88 -0.08 5.21 -15.77
N THR A 89 0.53 5.12 -14.60
CA THR A 89 0.29 6.04 -13.48
C THR A 89 0.89 7.41 -13.76
N ILE A 90 2.11 7.46 -14.28
CA ILE A 90 2.77 8.70 -14.72
C ILE A 90 1.89 9.43 -15.74
N HIS A 91 1.42 8.74 -16.78
CA HIS A 91 0.54 9.35 -17.79
C HIS A 91 -0.76 9.90 -17.20
N LYS A 92 -1.30 9.29 -16.13
CA LYS A 92 -2.47 9.81 -15.43
C LYS A 92 -2.14 11.06 -14.62
N LEU A 93 -1.02 11.05 -13.89
CA LEU A 93 -0.57 12.19 -13.09
C LEU A 93 -0.29 13.41 -13.98
N GLU A 94 0.39 13.21 -15.11
CA GLU A 94 0.65 14.30 -16.08
C GLU A 94 -0.63 14.87 -16.71
N ARG A 95 -1.72 14.10 -16.78
CA ARG A 95 -3.02 14.61 -17.23
C ARG A 95 -3.77 15.40 -16.15
N ILE A 96 -3.49 15.14 -14.88
CA ILE A 96 -4.12 15.83 -13.74
C ILE A 96 -3.45 17.19 -13.55
N VAL A 97 -2.12 17.27 -13.70
CA VAL A 97 -1.39 18.54 -13.61
C VAL A 97 -1.70 19.40 -14.85
N PRO A 98 -2.05 20.69 -14.69
CA PRO A 98 -2.38 21.57 -15.82
C PRO A 98 -1.13 22.04 -16.59
N ILE A 99 -0.30 21.10 -17.04
CA ILE A 99 0.95 21.36 -17.78
C ILE A 99 0.75 22.29 -18.98
N PRO A 100 -0.31 22.18 -19.81
CA PRO A 100 -0.50 23.11 -20.92
C PRO A 100 -0.63 24.57 -20.49
N LEU A 101 -1.27 24.84 -19.34
CA LEU A 101 -1.40 26.20 -18.79
C LEU A 101 -0.07 26.70 -18.25
N LEU A 102 0.67 25.84 -17.55
CA LEU A 102 2.01 26.16 -17.05
C LEU A 102 3.00 26.45 -18.19
N VAL A 103 2.95 25.67 -19.28
CA VAL A 103 3.79 25.88 -20.47
C VAL A 103 3.38 27.15 -21.22
N ARG A 104 2.09 27.50 -21.28
CA ARG A 104 1.65 28.76 -21.88
C ARG A 104 2.27 29.95 -21.15
N SER A 105 2.32 29.88 -19.82
CA SER A 105 2.86 30.95 -18.96
C SER A 105 4.40 30.98 -19.00
N ALA A 106 5.02 29.80 -18.95
CA ALA A 106 6.46 29.63 -19.05
C ALA A 106 6.83 28.68 -20.20
N PRO A 107 6.96 29.15 -21.45
CA PRO A 107 7.24 28.28 -22.60
C PRO A 107 8.53 27.46 -22.48
N LYS A 108 9.54 27.99 -21.76
CA LYS A 108 10.79 27.28 -21.47
C LYS A 108 10.60 26.03 -20.61
N LEU A 109 9.48 25.91 -19.88
CA LEU A 109 9.17 24.75 -19.06
C LEU A 109 9.19 23.44 -19.86
N ALA A 110 8.58 23.43 -21.05
CA ALA A 110 8.57 22.24 -21.90
C ALA A 110 9.99 21.81 -22.31
N ILE A 111 10.87 22.78 -22.56
CA ILE A 111 12.27 22.55 -22.91
C ILE A 111 13.01 21.96 -21.71
N PHE A 112 12.86 22.55 -20.52
CA PHE A 112 13.55 22.06 -19.33
C PHE A 112 13.07 20.67 -18.90
N ARG A 113 11.77 20.37 -18.98
CA ARG A 113 11.26 19.01 -18.71
C ARG A 113 11.88 17.97 -19.63
N ARG A 114 12.00 18.28 -20.93
CA ARG A 114 12.70 17.42 -21.89
C ARG A 114 14.18 17.25 -21.54
N GLN A 115 14.86 18.34 -21.18
CA GLN A 115 16.27 18.30 -20.80
C GLN A 115 16.50 17.52 -19.49
N LEU A 116 15.56 17.56 -18.54
CA LEU A 116 15.58 16.75 -17.32
C LEU A 116 15.49 15.27 -17.64
N PHE A 117 14.58 14.89 -18.56
CA PHE A 117 14.49 13.51 -19.06
C PHE A 117 15.79 13.05 -19.73
N GLU A 118 16.35 13.87 -20.63
CA GLU A 118 17.62 13.57 -21.30
C GLU A 118 18.80 13.49 -20.31
N SER A 119 18.82 14.37 -19.30
CA SER A 119 19.80 14.37 -18.21
C SER A 119 19.71 13.10 -17.37
N ALA A 120 18.50 12.65 -17.02
CA ALA A 120 18.28 11.38 -16.31
C ALA A 120 18.82 10.18 -17.09
N ARG A 121 18.60 10.14 -18.42
CA ARG A 121 19.17 9.08 -19.27
C ARG A 121 20.70 9.12 -19.32
N GLU A 122 21.30 10.31 -19.38
CA GLU A 122 22.77 10.44 -19.37
C GLU A 122 23.35 10.00 -18.01
N ALA A 123 22.69 10.33 -16.91
CA ALA A 123 23.08 9.86 -15.57
C ALA A 123 23.13 8.32 -15.51
N ALA A 124 22.07 7.67 -15.98
CA ALA A 124 21.98 6.22 -16.04
C ALA A 124 23.08 5.58 -16.90
N LYS A 125 23.38 6.21 -18.04
CA LYS A 125 24.46 5.77 -18.94
C LYS A 125 25.83 5.88 -18.28
N ILE A 126 26.11 6.99 -17.60
CA ILE A 126 27.37 7.19 -16.87
C ILE A 126 27.51 6.13 -15.77
N LEU A 127 26.44 5.86 -15.01
CA LEU A 127 26.43 4.81 -13.97
C LEU A 127 26.76 3.43 -14.56
N ALA A 128 26.01 3.00 -15.57
CA ALA A 128 26.20 1.69 -16.20
C ALA A 128 27.61 1.52 -16.82
N GLN A 129 28.15 2.57 -17.45
CA GLN A 129 29.50 2.56 -18.01
C GLN A 129 30.60 2.49 -16.94
N THR A 130 30.41 3.21 -15.84
CA THR A 130 31.37 3.25 -14.72
C THR A 130 31.45 1.88 -14.06
N GLU A 131 30.30 1.24 -13.83
CA GLU A 131 30.25 -0.12 -13.27
C GLU A 131 30.82 -1.17 -14.22
N SER A 132 30.49 -1.09 -15.51
CA SER A 132 31.04 -2.02 -16.50
C SER A 132 32.56 -1.92 -16.64
N SER A 133 33.14 -0.76 -16.33
CA SER A 133 34.59 -0.50 -16.40
C SER A 133 35.34 -0.86 -15.12
N ASN A 134 34.63 -1.10 -14.01
CA ASN A 134 35.21 -1.42 -12.72
C ASN A 134 34.50 -2.64 -12.10
N PRO A 135 35.10 -3.85 -12.15
CA PRO A 135 34.51 -5.07 -11.61
C PRO A 135 34.19 -5.00 -10.11
N ASP A 136 34.91 -4.16 -9.36
CA ASP A 136 34.74 -3.99 -7.91
C ASP A 136 33.69 -2.90 -7.59
N ALA A 137 33.11 -2.23 -8.59
CA ALA A 137 32.09 -1.23 -8.38
C ALA A 137 30.79 -1.86 -7.90
N LYS A 138 30.23 -1.29 -6.83
CA LYS A 138 28.89 -1.65 -6.36
C LYS A 138 27.86 -1.29 -7.42
N LYS A 139 27.05 -2.27 -7.85
CA LYS A 139 25.93 -2.04 -8.77
C LYS A 139 24.90 -1.09 -8.17
N TYR A 140 24.42 -0.15 -8.97
CA TYR A 140 23.37 0.79 -8.61
C TYR A 140 22.03 0.07 -8.37
N ILE A 141 21.70 -0.93 -9.20
CA ILE A 141 20.61 -1.87 -8.97
C ILE A 141 21.18 -3.28 -9.09
N SER A 142 21.10 -4.05 -8.02
CA SER A 142 21.59 -5.44 -8.01
C SER A 142 20.50 -6.40 -8.51
N PRO A 143 20.84 -7.48 -9.23
CA PRO A 143 19.86 -8.48 -9.65
C PRO A 143 19.05 -9.05 -8.47
N GLU A 144 19.69 -9.24 -7.31
CA GLU A 144 19.04 -9.73 -6.09
C GLU A 144 18.00 -8.74 -5.56
N SER A 145 18.19 -7.43 -5.76
CA SER A 145 17.19 -6.42 -5.42
C SER A 145 15.97 -6.41 -6.35
N LEU A 146 16.10 -7.03 -7.52
CA LEU A 146 15.04 -7.21 -8.51
C LEU A 146 14.45 -8.62 -8.45
N GLU A 147 15.06 -9.55 -7.74
CA GLU A 147 14.39 -10.79 -7.39
C GLU A 147 13.13 -10.41 -6.62
N ILE A 148 12.02 -10.96 -7.07
CA ILE A 148 10.80 -10.96 -6.28
C ILE A 148 11.06 -11.99 -5.18
N HIS A 149 11.85 -11.59 -4.18
CA HIS A 149 11.59 -12.07 -2.85
C HIS A 149 10.14 -11.72 -2.63
N ASP A 150 9.31 -12.75 -2.52
CA ASP A 150 7.89 -12.62 -2.26
C ASP A 150 7.76 -11.80 -0.96
N HIS A 151 7.77 -10.48 -1.10
CA HIS A 151 7.77 -9.55 0.03
C HIS A 151 6.46 -9.74 0.78
N ARG A 152 5.42 -10.27 0.12
CA ARG A 152 4.22 -10.77 0.77
C ARG A 152 4.52 -11.99 1.64
N ALA A 153 5.25 -13.00 1.17
CA ALA A 153 5.68 -14.13 1.99
C ALA A 153 6.64 -13.72 3.13
N MET A 154 7.57 -12.79 2.91
CA MET A 154 8.49 -12.32 3.96
C MET A 154 7.78 -11.41 4.98
N ARG A 155 6.82 -10.58 4.54
CA ARG A 155 5.94 -9.80 5.43
C ARG A 155 5.04 -10.74 6.23
N ILE A 156 4.39 -11.73 5.59
CA ILE A 156 3.59 -12.77 6.26
C ILE A 156 4.42 -13.58 7.27
N ARG A 157 5.69 -13.91 6.96
CA ARG A 157 6.59 -14.62 7.89
C ARG A 157 6.85 -13.86 9.20
N ASN A 158 6.77 -12.53 9.18
CA ASN A 158 6.96 -11.68 10.36
C ASN A 158 5.64 -11.21 11.00
N LEU A 159 4.49 -11.61 10.47
CA LEU A 159 3.18 -11.28 11.04
C LEU A 159 2.71 -12.43 11.94
N MET A 160 2.15 -12.08 13.10
CA MET A 160 1.47 -13.04 13.96
C MET A 160 0.26 -13.62 13.24
N ARG A 161 -0.07 -14.89 13.51
CA ARG A 161 -1.34 -15.45 13.07
C ARG A 161 -2.48 -14.77 13.82
N PHE A 162 -3.66 -14.77 13.22
CA PHE A 162 -4.85 -14.17 13.82
C PHE A 162 -5.09 -14.65 15.26
N GLU A 163 -5.06 -15.96 15.49
CA GLU A 163 -5.22 -16.61 16.80
C GLU A 163 -4.13 -16.24 17.83
N ASP A 164 -2.95 -15.82 17.36
CA ASP A 164 -1.83 -15.46 18.23
C ASP A 164 -1.86 -13.97 18.62
N GLY A 165 -2.69 -13.17 17.95
CA GLY A 165 -2.83 -11.75 18.19
C GLY A 165 -3.49 -11.39 19.53
N GLY A 166 -3.68 -10.08 19.73
CA GLY A 166 -4.49 -9.52 20.80
C GLY A 166 -5.84 -9.03 20.28
N TRP A 167 -6.65 -8.44 21.17
CA TRP A 167 -7.87 -7.75 20.82
C TRP A 167 -8.05 -6.52 21.69
N SER A 168 -8.56 -5.45 21.11
CA SER A 168 -8.80 -4.19 21.80
C SER A 168 -9.78 -3.35 20.99
N LYS A 169 -10.24 -2.26 21.59
CA LYS A 169 -11.04 -1.24 20.94
C LYS A 169 -10.51 -0.77 19.57
N ASP A 170 -9.19 -0.67 19.42
CA ASP A 170 -8.55 -0.30 18.14
C ASP A 170 -8.82 -1.30 17.01
N HIS A 171 -9.02 -2.58 17.34
CA HIS A 171 -9.37 -3.61 16.36
C HIS A 171 -10.80 -3.40 15.87
N VAL A 172 -11.70 -3.05 16.80
CA VAL A 172 -13.10 -2.71 16.52
C VAL A 172 -13.19 -1.46 15.66
N GLU A 173 -12.41 -0.43 15.96
CA GLU A 173 -12.36 0.83 15.20
C GLU A 173 -12.11 0.57 13.71
N ILE A 174 -11.11 -0.24 13.38
CA ILE A 174 -10.78 -0.58 11.99
C ILE A 174 -11.96 -1.24 11.27
N ILE A 175 -12.75 -2.06 11.96
CA ILE A 175 -13.91 -2.75 11.38
C ILE A 175 -15.04 -1.75 11.12
N TYR A 176 -15.27 -0.80 12.04
CA TYR A 176 -16.24 0.28 11.86
C TYR A 176 -15.82 1.24 10.76
N ASP A 177 -14.53 1.59 10.67
CA ASP A 177 -14.00 2.43 9.59
C ASP A 177 -14.17 1.74 8.24
N ALA A 178 -13.88 0.43 8.17
CA ALA A 178 -14.16 -0.37 6.98
C ALA A 178 -15.65 -0.36 6.60
N ALA A 179 -16.56 -0.25 7.57
CA ALA A 179 -17.99 -0.15 7.31
C ALA A 179 -18.42 1.22 6.79
N ARG A 180 -17.68 2.29 7.10
CA ARG A 180 -17.92 3.65 6.59
C ARG A 180 -17.41 3.86 5.17
N LEU A 181 -16.47 3.05 4.71
CA LEU A 181 -16.04 3.07 3.31
C LEU A 181 -17.24 2.74 2.42
N LYS A 182 -17.74 3.73 1.67
CA LYS A 182 -18.77 3.55 0.62
C LYS A 182 -18.20 2.76 -0.58
N LYS A 183 -17.77 1.53 -0.32
CA LYS A 183 -17.06 0.64 -1.25
C LYS A 183 -17.65 -0.77 -1.21
N TYR A 184 -17.28 -1.58 -2.20
CA TYR A 184 -17.70 -2.98 -2.26
C TYR A 184 -17.14 -3.79 -1.10
N LYS A 185 -17.82 -4.89 -0.77
CA LYS A 185 -17.44 -5.81 0.32
C LYS A 185 -15.98 -6.29 0.23
N SER A 186 -15.49 -6.58 -0.98
CA SER A 186 -14.10 -6.97 -1.22
C SER A 186 -13.10 -5.90 -0.75
N ASP A 187 -13.37 -4.63 -1.06
CA ASP A 187 -12.50 -3.50 -0.72
C ASP A 187 -12.50 -3.26 0.79
N ARG A 188 -13.65 -3.42 1.44
CA ARG A 188 -13.79 -3.33 2.90
C ARG A 188 -13.00 -4.43 3.60
N CYS A 189 -13.05 -5.66 3.09
CA CYS A 189 -12.24 -6.76 3.61
C CYS A 189 -10.73 -6.53 3.41
N GLU A 190 -10.31 -6.05 2.24
CA GLU A 190 -8.90 -5.75 1.96
C GLU A 190 -8.40 -4.60 2.84
N TYR A 191 -9.25 -3.60 3.12
CA TYR A 191 -8.94 -2.54 4.07
C TYR A 191 -8.69 -3.10 5.48
N ILE A 192 -9.59 -3.90 6.03
CA ILE A 192 -9.42 -4.51 7.37
C ILE A 192 -8.12 -5.31 7.41
N LYS A 193 -7.88 -6.15 6.39
CA LYS A 193 -6.66 -6.94 6.29
C LYS A 193 -5.41 -6.04 6.32
N THR A 194 -5.36 -5.03 5.46
CA THR A 194 -4.23 -4.11 5.35
C THR A 194 -3.97 -3.37 6.68
N GLN A 195 -5.03 -2.92 7.37
CA GLN A 195 -4.88 -2.23 8.64
C GLN A 195 -4.43 -3.16 9.76
N PHE A 196 -4.92 -4.41 9.82
CA PHE A 196 -4.46 -5.40 10.78
C PHE A 196 -2.97 -5.73 10.60
N GLU A 197 -2.52 -5.92 9.36
CA GLU A 197 -1.11 -6.16 9.04
C GLU A 197 -0.24 -4.95 9.41
N ARG A 198 -0.71 -3.72 9.12
CA ARG A 198 0.04 -2.50 9.35
C ARG A 198 0.13 -2.14 10.84
N LYS A 199 -1.01 -2.08 11.54
CA LYS A 199 -1.15 -1.56 12.91
C LYS A 199 -0.82 -2.61 13.97
N PHE A 200 -1.28 -3.85 13.81
CA PHE A 200 -1.16 -4.89 14.83
C PHE A 200 -0.12 -5.96 14.51
N LYS A 201 0.47 -5.92 13.31
CA LYS A 201 1.36 -6.98 12.83
C LYS A 201 0.69 -8.36 12.83
N VAL A 202 -0.61 -8.41 12.56
CA VAL A 202 -1.40 -9.64 12.49
C VAL A 202 -1.81 -9.90 11.04
N ASN A 203 -1.55 -11.11 10.57
CA ASN A 203 -2.04 -11.58 9.28
C ASN A 203 -3.44 -12.18 9.44
N ILE A 204 -4.40 -11.64 8.68
CA ILE A 204 -5.75 -12.19 8.60
C ILE A 204 -6.11 -12.55 7.16
N SER A 205 -6.93 -13.58 6.99
CA SER A 205 -7.47 -13.91 5.67
C SER A 205 -8.64 -12.97 5.32
N ILE A 206 -8.95 -12.83 4.03
CA ILE A 206 -10.16 -12.11 3.57
C ILE A 206 -11.44 -12.73 4.15
N ARG A 207 -11.45 -14.05 4.38
CA ARG A 207 -12.58 -14.73 5.01
C ARG A 207 -12.71 -14.37 6.49
N THR A 208 -11.59 -14.18 7.19
CA THR A 208 -11.57 -13.65 8.56
C THR A 208 -12.12 -12.23 8.61
N ALA A 209 -11.67 -11.35 7.71
CA ALA A 209 -12.19 -9.99 7.60
C ALA A 209 -13.71 -9.98 7.27
N MET A 210 -14.16 -10.88 6.41
CA MET A 210 -15.58 -11.06 6.10
C MET A 210 -16.39 -11.50 7.32
N TYR A 211 -15.88 -12.45 8.10
CA TYR A 211 -16.50 -12.88 9.35
C TYR A 211 -16.60 -11.72 10.35
N LEU A 212 -15.54 -10.91 10.49
CA LEU A 212 -15.55 -9.73 11.35
C LEU A 212 -16.66 -8.76 10.95
N LEU A 213 -16.80 -8.43 9.66
CA LEU A 213 -17.91 -7.60 9.19
C LEU A 213 -19.29 -8.19 9.53
N THR A 214 -19.46 -9.52 9.40
CA THR A 214 -20.70 -10.20 9.81
C THR A 214 -20.90 -10.07 11.32
N HIS A 215 -19.90 -10.38 12.14
CA HIS A 215 -19.96 -10.37 13.60
C HIS A 215 -20.45 -9.01 14.14
N TYR A 216 -19.96 -7.92 13.57
CA TYR A 216 -20.37 -6.56 13.95
C TYR A 216 -21.67 -6.08 13.27
N GLY A 217 -22.24 -6.84 12.35
CA GLY A 217 -23.54 -6.55 11.73
C GLY A 217 -23.47 -5.63 10.51
N PHE A 218 -22.34 -5.59 9.82
CA PHE A 218 -22.13 -4.75 8.63
C PHE A 218 -22.22 -5.50 7.29
N ASN A 219 -22.62 -6.77 7.34
CA ASN A 219 -23.02 -7.54 6.17
C ASN A 219 -24.53 -7.73 6.20
N ASP A 220 -25.16 -7.68 5.03
CA ASP A 220 -26.57 -8.01 4.89
C ASP A 220 -26.78 -9.49 5.21
N THR A 221 -27.47 -9.75 6.31
CA THR A 221 -27.83 -11.10 6.76
C THR A 221 -29.34 -11.18 6.96
N ASN A 222 -29.93 -12.31 6.63
CA ASN A 222 -31.38 -12.56 6.81
C ASN A 222 -31.77 -12.83 8.28
N TYR A 223 -30.89 -12.51 9.23
CA TYR A 223 -31.05 -12.81 10.64
C TYR A 223 -30.55 -11.66 11.51
N ARG A 224 -31.07 -11.59 12.74
CA ARG A 224 -30.64 -10.60 13.73
C ARG A 224 -29.28 -10.97 14.27
N ILE A 225 -28.31 -10.06 14.14
CA ILE A 225 -26.93 -10.36 14.53
C ILE A 225 -26.75 -10.62 16.04
N LYS A 226 -27.63 -10.06 16.88
CA LYS A 226 -27.63 -10.33 18.33
C LYS A 226 -27.98 -11.78 18.63
N ASP A 227 -28.97 -12.33 17.93
CA ASP A 227 -29.42 -13.71 18.11
C ASP A 227 -28.35 -14.69 17.61
N PHE A 228 -27.72 -14.37 16.47
CA PHE A 228 -26.57 -15.12 15.96
C PHE A 228 -25.41 -15.13 16.95
N ARG A 229 -25.01 -13.98 17.50
CA ARG A 229 -23.91 -13.91 18.48
C ARG A 229 -24.21 -14.74 19.72
N LYS A 230 -25.42 -14.61 20.28
CA LYS A 230 -25.86 -15.37 21.46
C LYS A 230 -25.84 -16.88 21.21
N ALA A 231 -26.38 -17.34 20.10
CA ALA A 231 -26.39 -18.76 19.74
C ALA A 231 -24.96 -19.28 19.51
N PHE A 232 -24.11 -18.49 18.86
CA PHE A 232 -22.71 -18.85 18.64
C PHE A 232 -21.96 -18.97 19.96
N ASP A 233 -22.13 -18.03 20.89
CA ASP A 233 -21.45 -18.05 22.18
C ASP A 233 -21.89 -19.27 23.02
N GLN A 234 -23.18 -19.62 22.96
CA GLN A 234 -23.70 -20.84 23.58
C GLN A 234 -23.11 -22.11 22.96
N ALA A 235 -23.10 -22.20 21.62
CA ALA A 235 -22.50 -23.33 20.91
C ALA A 235 -21.00 -23.46 21.18
N TYR A 236 -20.27 -22.34 21.23
CA TYR A 236 -18.85 -22.32 21.55
C TYR A 236 -18.58 -22.78 22.98
N ALA A 237 -19.38 -22.34 23.96
CA ALA A 237 -19.25 -22.77 25.35
C ALA A 237 -19.48 -24.28 25.52
N LEU A 238 -20.46 -24.85 24.81
CA LEU A 238 -20.76 -26.30 24.85
C LEU A 238 -19.63 -27.16 24.30
N HIS A 239 -18.93 -26.68 23.27
CA HIS A 239 -17.96 -27.46 22.51
C HIS A 239 -16.52 -26.96 22.66
N ARG A 240 -16.23 -26.16 23.69
CA ARG A 240 -14.94 -25.50 23.91
C ARG A 240 -13.77 -26.47 23.92
N ASP A 241 -13.95 -27.61 24.57
CA ASP A 241 -12.91 -28.63 24.82
C ASP A 241 -12.70 -29.59 23.64
N LYS A 242 -13.48 -29.46 22.57
CA LYS A 242 -13.34 -30.28 21.36
C LYS A 242 -12.15 -29.81 20.53
N LEU A 243 -11.50 -30.75 19.83
CA LEU A 243 -10.45 -30.44 18.87
C LEU A 243 -10.97 -29.51 17.75
N SER A 244 -10.10 -28.63 17.24
CA SER A 244 -10.49 -27.52 16.33
C SER A 244 -11.39 -27.94 15.15
N GLN A 245 -11.09 -29.07 14.50
CA GLN A 245 -11.87 -29.56 13.36
C GLN A 245 -13.27 -30.04 13.77
N GLU A 246 -13.37 -30.76 14.88
CA GLU A 246 -14.63 -31.26 15.42
C GLU A 246 -15.47 -30.12 16.00
N ARG A 247 -14.84 -29.22 16.76
CA ARG A 247 -15.47 -28.03 17.34
C ARG A 247 -16.18 -27.19 16.29
N THR A 248 -15.55 -27.00 15.14
CA THR A 248 -16.15 -26.25 14.03
C THR A 248 -17.46 -26.89 13.56
N ARG A 249 -17.50 -28.21 13.43
CA ARG A 249 -18.70 -28.95 13.01
C ARG A 249 -19.79 -28.87 14.07
N TYR A 250 -19.46 -29.15 15.33
CA TYR A 250 -20.42 -29.09 16.43
C TYR A 250 -21.02 -27.69 16.63
N ILE A 251 -20.23 -26.63 16.46
CA ILE A 251 -20.75 -25.25 16.51
C ILE A 251 -21.76 -25.01 15.39
N ILE A 252 -21.52 -25.48 14.16
CA ILE A 252 -22.46 -25.34 13.04
C ILE A 252 -23.78 -26.04 13.37
N ASP A 253 -23.71 -27.29 13.82
CA ASP A 253 -24.88 -28.11 14.13
C ASP A 253 -25.71 -27.47 15.26
N THR A 254 -25.07 -27.05 16.35
CA THR A 254 -25.76 -26.40 17.48
C THR A 254 -26.34 -25.03 17.12
N VAL A 255 -25.65 -24.21 16.32
CA VAL A 255 -26.23 -22.92 15.88
C VAL A 255 -27.46 -23.14 14.98
N LYS A 256 -27.42 -24.16 14.10
CA LYS A 256 -28.56 -24.53 13.28
C LYS A 256 -29.74 -25.01 14.12
N GLU A 257 -29.50 -25.79 15.17
CA GLU A 257 -30.53 -26.24 16.12
C GLU A 257 -31.15 -25.08 16.92
N LEU A 258 -30.32 -24.13 17.38
CA LEU A 258 -30.78 -23.05 18.26
C LEU A 258 -31.60 -21.98 17.52
N ILE A 259 -31.22 -21.63 16.30
CA ILE A 259 -31.80 -20.48 15.59
C ILE A 259 -32.13 -20.74 14.11
N GLY A 260 -31.99 -21.98 13.62
CA GLY A 260 -32.37 -22.36 12.26
C GLY A 260 -31.48 -21.79 11.15
N ILE A 261 -30.29 -21.27 11.49
CA ILE A 261 -29.40 -20.60 10.52
C ILE A 261 -28.34 -21.58 10.02
N GLU A 262 -28.17 -21.62 8.69
CA GLU A 262 -27.03 -22.31 8.08
C GLU A 262 -25.80 -21.42 8.07
N MET A 263 -24.76 -21.85 8.80
CA MET A 263 -23.50 -21.14 8.92
C MET A 263 -22.42 -21.82 8.08
N THR A 264 -21.54 -21.03 7.46
CA THR A 264 -20.42 -21.60 6.71
C THR A 264 -19.35 -22.17 7.66
N LYS A 265 -18.60 -23.16 7.18
CA LYS A 265 -17.44 -23.69 7.90
C LYS A 265 -16.42 -22.61 8.27
N ASN A 266 -16.25 -21.61 7.40
CA ASN A 266 -15.34 -20.49 7.66
C ASN A 266 -15.84 -19.62 8.82
N ASP A 267 -17.13 -19.28 8.87
CA ASP A 267 -17.69 -18.46 9.94
C ASP A 267 -17.60 -19.17 11.30
N ALA A 268 -17.86 -20.48 11.33
CA ALA A 268 -17.66 -21.31 12.50
C ALA A 268 -16.19 -21.31 12.96
N GLN A 269 -15.26 -21.53 12.03
CA GLN A 269 -13.83 -21.61 12.33
C GLN A 269 -13.27 -20.28 12.83
N TYR A 270 -13.53 -19.17 12.13
CA TYR A 270 -13.02 -17.85 12.51
C TYR A 270 -13.75 -17.27 13.72
N GLY A 271 -15.03 -17.59 13.88
CA GLY A 271 -15.78 -17.25 15.09
C GLY A 271 -15.22 -17.93 16.32
N ALA A 272 -14.88 -19.23 16.23
CA ALA A 272 -14.22 -19.94 17.33
C ALA A 272 -12.86 -19.32 17.67
N LYS A 273 -12.04 -19.01 16.65
CA LYS A 273 -10.75 -18.32 16.85
C LYS A 273 -10.91 -16.96 17.54
N LEU A 274 -11.93 -16.18 17.16
CA LEU A 274 -12.21 -14.90 17.81
C LEU A 274 -12.57 -15.08 19.31
N ARG A 275 -13.33 -16.12 19.66
CA ARG A 275 -13.64 -16.45 21.06
C ARG A 275 -12.42 -16.94 21.83
N ASP A 276 -11.52 -17.69 21.19
CA ASP A 276 -10.23 -18.07 21.79
C ASP A 276 -9.42 -16.79 22.12
N ILE A 277 -9.39 -15.80 21.21
CA ILE A 277 -8.73 -14.50 21.44
C ILE A 277 -9.41 -13.74 22.59
N PHE A 278 -10.74 -13.65 22.62
CA PHE A 278 -11.44 -12.98 23.73
C PHE A 278 -11.15 -13.65 25.07
N THR A 279 -11.13 -14.98 25.11
CA THR A 279 -10.80 -15.73 26.32
C THR A 279 -9.37 -15.44 26.77
N LYS A 280 -8.42 -15.34 25.83
CA LYS A 280 -7.02 -14.99 26.10
C LYS A 280 -6.85 -13.56 26.63
N VAL A 281 -7.61 -12.60 26.11
CA VAL A 281 -7.43 -11.17 26.41
C VAL A 281 -8.28 -10.73 27.61
N TYR A 282 -9.52 -11.19 27.69
CA TYR A 282 -10.53 -10.74 28.67
C TYR A 282 -10.88 -11.81 29.71
N GLY A 283 -10.37 -13.04 29.58
CA GLY A 283 -10.72 -14.17 30.46
C GLY A 283 -12.08 -14.81 30.14
N VAL A 284 -12.87 -14.24 29.23
CA VAL A 284 -14.21 -14.71 28.84
C VAL A 284 -14.34 -14.73 27.30
N PRO A 285 -15.17 -15.62 26.72
CA PRO A 285 -15.33 -15.72 25.27
C PRO A 285 -16.22 -14.60 24.67
N ILE A 286 -16.40 -13.49 25.37
CA ILE A 286 -17.30 -12.41 24.98
C ILE A 286 -16.52 -11.09 25.03
N GLU A 287 -16.72 -10.26 24.01
CA GLU A 287 -16.13 -8.93 23.98
C GLU A 287 -16.82 -8.00 25.01
N PRO A 288 -16.06 -7.25 25.82
CA PRO A 288 -16.60 -6.20 26.66
C PRO A 288 -17.35 -5.12 25.85
N PRO A 289 -18.58 -4.74 26.21
CA PRO A 289 -19.37 -3.75 25.48
C PRO A 289 -18.66 -2.41 25.27
N GLU A 290 -17.75 -2.04 26.18
CA GLU A 290 -16.98 -0.80 26.18
C GLU A 290 -16.11 -0.64 24.91
N ASN A 291 -15.68 -1.75 24.31
CA ASN A 291 -14.94 -1.74 23.04
C ASN A 291 -15.80 -1.25 21.87
N CYS A 292 -17.12 -1.44 21.93
CA CYS A 292 -18.05 -1.07 20.87
C CYS A 292 -18.78 0.26 21.12
N MET A 293 -18.97 0.64 22.39
CA MET A 293 -19.88 1.72 22.79
C MET A 293 -19.60 3.05 22.10
N GLU A 294 -18.33 3.45 21.94
CA GLU A 294 -17.97 4.72 21.31
C GLU A 294 -18.27 4.76 19.80
N PHE A 295 -18.25 3.62 19.13
CA PHE A 295 -18.45 3.57 17.69
C PHE A 295 -19.93 3.47 17.30
N ILE A 296 -20.77 3.00 18.22
CA ILE A 296 -22.23 2.98 18.08
C ILE A 296 -22.82 4.40 18.21
N THR A 297 -22.22 5.26 19.03
CA THR A 297 -22.71 6.62 19.32
C THR A 297 -22.19 7.67 18.33
N ARG A 298 -21.02 7.45 17.71
CA ARG A 298 -20.56 8.27 16.56
C ARG A 298 -21.51 8.00 15.38
N LYS A 299 -22.45 8.92 15.11
CA LYS A 299 -23.29 8.90 13.90
C LYS A 299 -22.42 8.59 12.68
N PHE A 300 -22.90 7.72 11.79
CA PHE A 300 -22.25 7.36 10.53
C PHE A 300 -22.15 8.58 9.60
N GLU A 301 -21.28 9.52 9.93
CA GLU A 301 -20.84 10.55 9.01
C GLU A 301 -19.83 9.91 8.05
N PRO A 302 -20.00 10.09 6.73
CA PRO A 302 -19.03 9.60 5.76
C PRO A 302 -17.67 10.26 6.03
N LEU A 303 -16.61 9.45 5.98
CA LEU A 303 -15.22 9.93 5.92
C LEU A 303 -14.97 10.74 4.66
#